data_AF-B4H6T3-F1
#
_entry.id   AF-B4H6T3-F1
#
_cell.length_a   1.000
_cell.length_b   1.000
_cell.length_c   1.000
_cell.angle_alpha   90.00
_cell.angle_beta   90.00
_cell.angle_gamma   90.00
#
_symmetry.space_group_name_H-M   'P 1'
#
loop_
_entity.id
_entity.type
_entity.pdbx_description
1 polymer ?
#
loop_
_entity_poly.entity_id
_entity_poly.type
_entity_poly.pdbx_seq_one_letter_code
_entity_poly.pdbx_strand_id
1 'polypeptide(L)'
;MSSSLTSCALCQAKASQLCAACRSVVYCSREHQKEHWKQGHKRECKCYEVATNETLGRHLRATRDVKIGEEILREAPLLLGPKVASAPICLGCHRNLLAPQKQRGNYYKCSSCSWPLCGRECEESSHHRAECQLMSGSNFQSKINYTPGEDERKESAYCVIMLLRCMQLKASDPEGFARLSALEDHLEERLATPLYQVLRANLITFIKTILGMRDWSEVDILRIAAILDTNTFELRQPRERRKVRALFPGAAMISHDCAPNMRHRFDDDMNIIFLAKRPIAKGEILTISYTQPLRSTIQRRLHLRQAKCFDCACDRCQDPTELGTFAGAQTCVKCKAGKIISVNPLQNTANWKCQLCNLKRSAKEVLLSDAKLQQEIEALDKTTPVDFEDFIYRHRVELHETNTHVLQAKYALTQLYGNAPGFTMDELSEESLSRKVDLCEELLKLANIFDGGWSIFRGNLLIDLEEALVAQALRVEEDPVECAEKLKQASELLVEIGNIMKHEPEMQQLLAERQEILNRALERFEEVKECE
;
A
#
# COMPACT_ATOMS: atom_id res chain seq x y z
N MET A 1 5.53 -34.48 -4.76
CA MET A 1 5.54 -35.48 -5.86
C MET A 1 4.92 -34.84 -7.08
N SER A 2 5.69 -34.58 -8.14
CA SER A 2 5.16 -34.05 -9.40
C SER A 2 4.45 -35.18 -10.13
N SER A 3 3.10 -35.22 -10.13
CA SER A 3 2.39 -36.08 -11.08
C SER A 3 2.82 -35.66 -12.48
N SER A 4 3.47 -36.54 -13.25
CA SER A 4 3.78 -36.25 -14.64
C SER A 4 2.45 -36.06 -15.39
N LEU A 5 2.13 -34.80 -15.71
CA LEU A 5 0.95 -34.46 -16.51
C LEU A 5 1.14 -35.04 -17.91
N THR A 6 0.48 -36.17 -18.20
CA THR A 6 0.65 -36.90 -19.46
C THR A 6 -0.62 -36.97 -20.31
N SER A 7 -1.74 -36.42 -19.84
CA SER A 7 -3.05 -36.54 -20.50
C SER A 7 -3.63 -35.16 -20.80
N CYS A 8 -4.15 -34.99 -22.02
CA CYS A 8 -4.73 -33.74 -22.48
C CYS A 8 -5.91 -33.35 -21.61
N ALA A 9 -5.92 -32.13 -21.07
CA ALA A 9 -6.99 -31.64 -20.21
C ALA A 9 -8.38 -31.63 -20.88
N LEU A 10 -8.43 -31.61 -22.23
CA LEU A 10 -9.67 -31.61 -22.99
C LEU A 10 -10.12 -33.03 -23.41
N CYS A 11 -9.26 -33.80 -24.07
CA CYS A 11 -9.64 -35.08 -24.69
C CYS A 11 -9.06 -36.32 -24.00
N GLN A 12 -8.29 -36.15 -22.92
CA GLN A 12 -7.62 -37.22 -22.16
C GLN A 12 -6.56 -38.04 -22.94
N ALA A 13 -6.32 -37.74 -24.23
CA ALA A 13 -5.25 -38.38 -25.01
C ALA A 13 -3.86 -38.02 -24.48
N LYS A 14 -2.85 -38.85 -24.76
CA LYS A 14 -1.46 -38.59 -24.36
C LYS A 14 -0.98 -37.24 -24.89
N ALA A 15 -0.45 -36.40 -24.00
CA ALA A 15 -0.10 -35.01 -24.26
C ALA A 15 1.13 -34.59 -23.47
N SER A 16 1.83 -33.57 -23.97
CA SER A 16 3.01 -32.99 -23.32
C SER A 16 3.10 -31.46 -23.45
N GLN A 17 2.25 -30.82 -24.26
CA GLN A 17 2.30 -29.36 -24.43
C GLN A 17 1.65 -28.68 -23.23
N LEU A 18 2.45 -28.08 -22.35
CA LEU A 18 1.94 -27.35 -21.20
C LEU A 18 1.12 -26.13 -21.63
N CYS A 19 0.09 -25.80 -20.85
CA CYS A 19 -0.61 -24.53 -20.98
C CYS A 19 0.40 -23.38 -21.02
N ALA A 20 0.36 -22.59 -22.09
CA ALA A 20 1.30 -21.47 -22.27
C ALA A 20 1.24 -20.44 -21.12
N ALA A 21 0.11 -20.36 -20.41
CA ALA A 21 -0.14 -19.37 -19.36
C ALA A 21 0.12 -19.89 -17.94
N CYS A 22 -0.51 -20.97 -17.47
CA CYS A 22 -0.30 -21.48 -16.09
C CYS A 22 0.74 -22.60 -15.98
N ARG A 23 1.02 -23.29 -17.09
CA ARG A 23 1.81 -24.54 -17.11
C ARG A 23 1.30 -25.63 -16.14
N SER A 24 0.04 -25.57 -15.67
CA SER A 24 -0.53 -26.53 -14.71
C SER A 24 -1.30 -27.69 -15.36
N VAL A 25 -1.53 -27.63 -16.67
CA VAL A 25 -2.21 -28.66 -17.46
C VAL A 25 -1.50 -28.85 -18.79
N VAL A 26 -1.69 -30.01 -19.44
CA VAL A 26 -1.11 -30.32 -20.77
C VAL A 26 -2.19 -30.51 -21.84
N TYR A 27 -1.82 -30.27 -23.09
CA TYR A 27 -2.65 -30.41 -24.28
C TYR A 27 -1.91 -31.17 -25.37
N CYS A 28 -2.65 -31.88 -26.23
CA CYS A 28 -2.07 -32.50 -27.42
C CYS A 28 -1.88 -31.49 -28.57
N SER A 29 -2.61 -30.37 -28.56
CA SER A 29 -2.49 -29.30 -29.55
C SER A 29 -2.90 -27.92 -29.01
N ARG A 30 -2.56 -26.86 -29.75
CA ARG A 30 -2.96 -25.48 -29.43
C ARG A 30 -4.47 -25.27 -29.52
N GLU A 31 -5.14 -26.00 -30.41
CA GLU A 31 -6.59 -25.97 -30.61
C GLU A 31 -7.31 -26.47 -29.35
N HIS A 32 -6.82 -27.56 -28.75
CA HIS A 32 -7.37 -28.09 -27.50
C HIS A 32 -7.16 -27.13 -26.34
N GLN A 33 -6.03 -26.43 -26.28
CA GLN A 33 -5.84 -25.36 -25.30
C GLN A 33 -6.86 -24.24 -25.50
N LYS A 34 -7.04 -23.74 -26.73
CA LYS A 34 -8.00 -22.66 -27.04
C LYS A 34 -9.44 -23.05 -26.69
N GLU A 35 -9.81 -24.29 -26.93
CA GLU A 35 -11.14 -24.81 -26.62
C GLU A 35 -11.34 -24.95 -25.11
N HIS A 36 -10.42 -25.61 -24.40
CA HIS A 36 -10.47 -25.72 -22.94
C HIS A 36 -10.42 -24.34 -22.24
N TRP A 37 -9.71 -23.38 -22.84
CA TRP A 37 -9.70 -21.98 -22.38
C TRP A 37 -11.09 -21.36 -22.35
N LYS A 38 -11.89 -21.59 -23.40
CA LYS A 38 -13.28 -21.13 -23.50
C LYS A 38 -14.22 -21.91 -22.57
N GLN A 39 -13.96 -23.20 -22.35
CA GLN A 39 -14.78 -24.07 -21.49
C GLN A 39 -14.63 -23.78 -19.99
N GLY A 40 -13.64 -23.01 -19.58
CA GLY A 40 -13.52 -22.56 -18.18
C GLY A 40 -12.10 -22.34 -17.70
N HIS A 41 -11.09 -22.93 -18.36
CA HIS A 41 -9.71 -22.87 -17.88
C HIS A 41 -9.16 -21.45 -17.76
N LYS A 42 -9.69 -20.48 -18.52
CA LYS A 42 -9.36 -19.05 -18.34
C LYS A 42 -9.52 -18.58 -16.88
N ARG A 43 -10.51 -19.10 -16.15
CA ARG A 43 -10.81 -18.73 -14.74
C ARG A 43 -9.94 -19.49 -13.73
N GLU A 44 -9.39 -20.63 -14.13
CA GLU A 44 -8.58 -21.52 -13.29
C GLU A 44 -7.07 -21.35 -13.51
N CYS A 45 -6.70 -20.81 -14.67
CA CYS A 45 -5.33 -20.63 -15.12
C CYS A 45 -4.60 -19.60 -14.24
N LYS A 46 -3.91 -20.10 -13.21
CA LYS A 46 -3.12 -19.29 -12.27
C LYS A 46 -1.63 -19.57 -12.44
N CYS A 47 -0.81 -18.53 -12.35
CA CYS A 47 0.66 -18.64 -12.31
C CYS A 47 1.21 -18.79 -10.88
N TYR A 48 0.32 -19.08 -9.92
CA TYR A 48 0.62 -19.24 -8.51
C TYR A 48 -0.17 -20.40 -7.90
N GLU A 49 0.29 -20.88 -6.76
CA GLU A 49 -0.40 -21.86 -5.92
C GLU A 49 -0.28 -21.48 -4.45
N VAL A 50 -1.20 -21.99 -3.62
CA VAL A 50 -1.11 -21.88 -2.16
C VAL A 50 -0.19 -22.97 -1.66
N ALA A 51 0.90 -22.58 -1.02
CA ALA A 51 1.84 -23.45 -0.32
C ALA A 51 1.77 -23.22 1.19
N THR A 52 2.46 -24.06 1.96
CA THR A 52 2.53 -23.92 3.43
C THR A 52 3.94 -24.23 3.91
N ASN A 53 4.44 -23.46 4.86
CA ASN A 53 5.67 -23.73 5.59
C ASN A 53 5.55 -23.29 7.06
N GLU A 54 6.53 -23.64 7.88
CA GLU A 54 6.51 -23.37 9.33
C GLU A 54 6.57 -21.86 9.67
N THR A 55 7.23 -21.06 8.83
CA THR A 55 7.49 -19.64 9.11
C THR A 55 6.32 -18.73 8.75
N LEU A 56 5.70 -18.96 7.59
CA LEU A 56 4.65 -18.09 7.02
C LEU A 56 3.26 -18.71 7.14
N GLY A 57 3.16 -19.98 7.52
CA GLY A 57 1.93 -20.74 7.34
C GLY A 57 1.55 -20.78 5.86
N ARG A 58 0.28 -20.53 5.53
CA ARG A 58 -0.21 -20.49 4.15
C ARG A 58 0.29 -19.24 3.44
N HIS A 59 0.83 -19.42 2.24
CA HIS A 59 1.38 -18.35 1.42
C HIS A 59 1.24 -18.67 -0.08
N LEU A 60 1.36 -17.65 -0.94
CA LEU A 60 1.41 -17.87 -2.38
C LEU A 60 2.85 -18.07 -2.87
N ARG A 61 3.05 -18.99 -3.82
CA ARG A 61 4.32 -19.15 -4.55
C ARG A 61 4.09 -19.27 -6.07
N ALA A 62 5.06 -18.82 -6.86
CA ALA A 62 4.99 -18.88 -8.31
C ALA A 62 5.12 -20.32 -8.82
N THR A 63 4.27 -20.73 -9.78
CA THR A 63 4.34 -22.08 -10.39
C THR A 63 5.22 -22.13 -11.63
N ARG A 64 5.65 -20.95 -12.10
CA ARG A 64 6.57 -20.73 -13.22
C ARG A 64 7.27 -19.38 -13.07
N ASP A 65 8.18 -19.08 -13.99
CA ASP A 65 8.75 -17.74 -14.09
C ASP A 65 7.67 -16.73 -14.51
N VAL A 66 7.66 -15.56 -13.86
CA VAL A 66 6.72 -14.47 -14.10
C VAL A 66 7.51 -13.24 -14.57
N LYS A 67 7.01 -12.61 -15.63
CA LYS A 67 7.67 -11.42 -16.20
C LYS A 67 7.30 -10.17 -15.40
N ILE A 68 8.19 -9.18 -15.43
CA ILE A 68 7.88 -7.84 -14.92
C ILE A 68 6.62 -7.27 -15.61
N GLY A 69 5.74 -6.64 -14.83
CA GLY A 69 4.48 -6.07 -15.30
C GLY A 69 3.33 -7.07 -15.49
N GLU A 70 3.58 -8.37 -15.31
CA GLU A 70 2.56 -9.37 -15.53
C GLU A 70 1.50 -9.37 -14.40
N GLU A 71 0.22 -9.46 -14.78
CA GLU A 71 -0.89 -9.64 -13.84
C GLU A 71 -0.88 -11.07 -13.27
N ILE A 72 -0.71 -11.17 -11.96
CA ILE A 72 -0.62 -12.46 -11.24
C ILE A 72 -1.97 -12.85 -10.67
N LEU A 73 -2.67 -11.90 -10.04
CA LEU A 73 -3.94 -12.12 -9.35
C LEU A 73 -4.85 -10.93 -9.56
N ARG A 74 -6.10 -11.21 -9.90
CA ARG A 74 -7.22 -10.25 -9.91
C ARG A 74 -8.37 -10.85 -9.12
N GLU A 75 -8.90 -10.10 -8.17
CA GLU A 75 -9.96 -10.58 -7.28
C GLU A 75 -10.96 -9.46 -6.97
N ALA A 76 -12.25 -9.77 -7.10
CA ALA A 76 -13.33 -8.92 -6.66
C ALA A 76 -13.48 -8.99 -5.13
N PRO A 77 -13.86 -7.90 -4.45
CA PRO A 77 -13.99 -7.90 -3.00
C PRO A 77 -15.11 -8.85 -2.58
N LEU A 78 -14.83 -9.74 -1.62
CA LEU A 78 -15.89 -10.52 -0.97
C LEU A 78 -16.80 -9.60 -0.17
N LEU A 79 -16.20 -8.61 0.50
CA LEU A 79 -16.91 -7.59 1.26
C LEU A 79 -16.21 -6.24 1.15
N LEU A 80 -17.03 -5.19 1.16
CA LEU A 80 -16.62 -3.79 1.21
C LEU A 80 -17.28 -3.14 2.43
N GLY A 81 -16.62 -2.15 3.01
CA GLY A 81 -17.24 -1.34 4.04
C GLY A 81 -16.33 -0.29 4.65
N PRO A 82 -16.87 0.50 5.59
CA PRO A 82 -16.13 1.57 6.24
C PRO A 82 -15.00 1.02 7.11
N LYS A 83 -14.00 1.88 7.35
CA LYS A 83 -12.98 1.63 8.37
C LYS A 83 -13.62 1.61 9.76
N VAL A 84 -12.92 1.00 10.73
CA VAL A 84 -13.37 0.91 12.13
C VAL A 84 -13.77 2.27 12.70
N ALA A 85 -12.97 3.31 12.40
CA ALA A 85 -13.31 4.70 12.64
C ALA A 85 -13.14 5.47 11.32
N SER A 86 -14.22 6.12 10.88
CA SER A 86 -14.26 6.85 9.60
C SER A 86 -15.05 8.14 9.74
N ALA A 87 -14.67 9.17 8.97
CA ALA A 87 -15.59 10.26 8.68
C ALA A 87 -16.88 9.70 8.04
N PRO A 88 -18.03 10.41 8.14
CA PRO A 88 -19.28 9.92 7.61
C PRO A 88 -19.19 9.51 6.13
N ILE A 89 -19.64 8.29 5.84
CA ILE A 89 -19.53 7.62 4.55
C ILE A 89 -20.86 6.96 4.22
N CYS A 90 -21.28 7.03 2.96
CA CYS A 90 -22.49 6.35 2.51
C CYS A 90 -22.33 4.84 2.60
N LEU A 91 -23.18 4.16 3.37
CA LEU A 91 -23.16 2.69 3.46
C LEU A 91 -23.57 1.98 2.17
N GLY A 92 -24.32 2.68 1.29
CA GLY A 92 -24.80 2.16 0.02
C GLY A 92 -23.78 2.25 -1.13
N CYS A 93 -23.12 3.39 -1.31
CA CYS A 93 -22.20 3.63 -2.45
C CYS A 93 -20.74 3.90 -2.06
N HIS A 94 -20.44 3.90 -0.75
CA HIS A 94 -19.11 4.07 -0.13
C HIS A 94 -18.41 5.39 -0.40
N ARG A 95 -19.11 6.38 -0.96
CA ARG A 95 -18.60 7.74 -1.11
C ARG A 95 -18.61 8.46 0.23
N ASN A 96 -17.55 9.21 0.51
CA ASN A 96 -17.52 10.13 1.65
C ASN A 96 -18.70 11.10 1.53
N LEU A 97 -19.35 11.33 2.66
CA LEU A 97 -20.42 12.30 2.76
C LEU A 97 -19.78 13.67 2.97
N LEU A 98 -20.46 14.69 2.47
CA LEU A 98 -20.14 16.09 2.68
C LEU A 98 -21.21 16.69 3.57
N ALA A 99 -20.79 17.64 4.41
CA ALA A 99 -21.67 18.38 5.29
C ALA A 99 -22.86 18.99 4.50
N PRO A 100 -24.10 18.89 5.03
CA PRO A 100 -25.30 19.40 4.36
C PRO A 100 -25.23 20.89 4.00
N GLN A 101 -24.50 21.68 4.80
CA GLN A 101 -24.39 23.13 4.62
C GLN A 101 -23.49 23.54 3.44
N LYS A 102 -22.76 22.60 2.83
CA LYS A 102 -21.92 22.89 1.65
C LYS A 102 -22.79 22.96 0.39
N GLN A 103 -22.43 23.82 -0.56
CA GLN A 103 -23.14 23.96 -1.84
C GLN A 103 -23.29 22.65 -2.64
N ARG A 104 -22.44 21.64 -2.37
CA ARG A 104 -22.50 20.29 -2.95
C ARG A 104 -22.61 19.19 -1.88
N GLY A 105 -23.25 19.50 -0.74
CA GLY A 105 -23.54 18.55 0.32
C GLY A 105 -24.31 17.33 -0.21
N ASN A 106 -24.03 16.15 0.31
CA ASN A 106 -24.65 14.90 -0.14
C ASN A 106 -24.95 14.01 1.08
N TYR A 107 -25.64 14.54 2.07
CA TYR A 107 -25.97 13.82 3.30
C TYR A 107 -27.48 13.58 3.40
N TYR A 108 -27.84 12.33 3.62
CA TYR A 108 -29.19 11.85 3.79
C TYR A 108 -29.22 10.82 4.92
N LYS A 109 -30.23 10.86 5.79
CA LYS A 109 -30.43 9.80 6.78
C LYS A 109 -31.39 8.77 6.22
N CYS A 110 -30.99 7.50 6.24
CA CYS A 110 -31.89 6.40 5.90
C CYS A 110 -33.18 6.50 6.73
N SER A 111 -34.32 6.47 6.06
CA SER A 111 -35.66 6.51 6.62
C SER A 111 -35.96 5.36 7.59
N SER A 112 -35.25 4.24 7.47
CA SER A 112 -35.45 3.04 8.31
C SER A 112 -34.47 2.99 9.50
N CYS A 113 -33.16 2.97 9.24
CA CYS A 113 -32.14 2.78 10.28
C CYS A 113 -31.42 4.08 10.70
N SER A 114 -31.75 5.21 10.09
CA SER A 114 -31.12 6.53 10.32
C SER A 114 -29.62 6.62 10.02
N TRP A 115 -28.99 5.60 9.44
CA TRP A 115 -27.58 5.68 9.05
C TRP A 115 -27.35 6.71 7.94
N PRO A 116 -26.20 7.41 7.96
CA PRO A 116 -25.81 8.31 6.90
C PRO A 116 -25.65 7.61 5.54
N LEU A 117 -26.31 8.17 4.53
CA LEU A 117 -26.26 7.81 3.11
C LEU A 117 -26.07 9.09 2.27
N CYS A 118 -25.84 8.93 0.97
CA CYS A 118 -25.74 10.08 0.06
C CYS A 118 -27.07 10.55 -0.51
N GLY A 119 -28.10 9.71 -0.45
CA GLY A 119 -29.42 9.93 -1.02
C GLY A 119 -30.34 8.74 -0.77
N ARG A 120 -31.62 8.90 -1.10
CA ARG A 120 -32.67 7.89 -0.88
C ARG A 120 -32.43 6.63 -1.71
N GLU A 121 -31.84 6.76 -2.89
CA GLU A 121 -31.48 5.65 -3.77
C GLU A 121 -30.51 4.66 -3.11
N CYS A 122 -29.69 5.12 -2.16
CA CYS A 122 -28.76 4.25 -1.43
C CYS A 122 -29.43 3.42 -0.33
N GLU A 123 -30.71 3.66 0.01
CA GLU A 123 -31.46 2.79 0.92
C GLU A 123 -31.61 1.39 0.35
N GLU A 124 -31.76 1.30 -0.98
CA GLU A 124 -31.99 0.06 -1.71
C GLU A 124 -30.71 -0.59 -2.23
N SER A 125 -29.54 -0.04 -1.89
CA SER A 125 -28.25 -0.61 -2.26
C SER A 125 -28.08 -2.02 -1.66
N SER A 126 -27.59 -2.95 -2.48
CA SER A 126 -27.22 -4.31 -2.05
C SER A 126 -26.19 -4.32 -0.92
N HIS A 127 -25.37 -3.26 -0.81
CA HIS A 127 -24.39 -3.13 0.27
C HIS A 127 -25.00 -2.69 1.61
N HIS A 128 -26.19 -2.08 1.63
CA HIS A 128 -26.79 -1.52 2.84
C HIS A 128 -28.07 -2.24 3.29
N ARG A 129 -28.86 -2.79 2.36
CA ARG A 129 -30.21 -3.30 2.64
C ARG A 129 -30.25 -4.30 3.81
N ALA A 130 -29.34 -5.27 3.84
CA ALA A 130 -29.39 -6.35 4.83
C ALA A 130 -29.05 -5.87 6.27
N GLU A 131 -28.02 -5.05 6.44
CA GLU A 131 -27.71 -4.43 7.75
C GLU A 131 -28.77 -3.41 8.18
N CYS A 132 -29.38 -2.69 7.23
CA CYS A 132 -30.49 -1.78 7.49
C CYS A 132 -31.70 -2.52 8.06
N GLN A 133 -32.12 -3.62 7.42
CA GLN A 133 -33.24 -4.45 7.86
C GLN A 133 -33.00 -5.05 9.26
N LEU A 134 -31.78 -5.53 9.53
CA LEU A 134 -31.40 -6.05 10.84
C LEU A 134 -31.52 -4.97 11.93
N MET A 135 -30.99 -3.78 11.65
CA MET A 135 -31.01 -2.67 12.60
C MET A 135 -32.42 -2.13 12.83
N SER A 136 -33.19 -1.88 11.77
CA SER A 136 -34.55 -1.38 11.89
C SER A 136 -35.48 -2.40 12.56
N GLY A 137 -35.35 -3.69 12.25
CA GLY A 137 -36.07 -4.77 12.92
C GLY A 137 -35.76 -4.90 14.41
N SER A 138 -34.60 -4.41 14.84
CA SER A 138 -34.20 -4.32 16.25
C SER A 138 -34.57 -2.98 16.91
N ASN A 139 -35.36 -2.13 16.24
CA ASN A 139 -35.67 -0.75 16.64
C ASN A 139 -34.42 0.13 16.87
N PHE A 140 -33.29 -0.22 16.24
CA PHE A 140 -32.08 0.58 16.33
C PHE A 140 -32.09 1.71 15.28
N GLN A 141 -31.74 2.92 15.73
CA GLN A 141 -31.53 4.08 14.87
C GLN A 141 -30.15 4.69 15.14
N SER A 142 -29.40 4.95 14.07
CA SER A 142 -28.12 5.63 14.15
C SER A 142 -28.28 7.07 14.62
N LYS A 143 -27.36 7.50 15.51
CA LYS A 143 -27.29 8.86 16.04
C LYS A 143 -26.20 9.72 15.38
N ILE A 144 -25.58 9.22 14.31
CA ILE A 144 -24.53 9.96 13.60
C ILE A 144 -25.14 11.22 12.97
N ASN A 145 -24.48 12.35 13.18
CA ASN A 145 -24.86 13.65 12.65
C ASN A 145 -23.61 14.46 12.30
N TYR A 146 -23.77 15.44 11.41
CA TYR A 146 -22.74 16.46 11.20
C TYR A 146 -22.78 17.49 12.32
N THR A 147 -21.62 17.74 12.91
CA THR A 147 -21.38 18.88 13.79
C THR A 147 -20.68 19.98 12.98
N PRO A 148 -21.24 21.21 12.91
CA PRO A 148 -20.57 22.32 12.24
C PRO A 148 -19.15 22.54 12.78
N GLY A 149 -18.17 22.62 11.90
CA GLY A 149 -16.75 22.77 12.26
C GLY A 149 -16.00 21.47 12.54
N GLU A 150 -16.68 20.31 12.52
CA GLU A 150 -16.08 18.99 12.74
C GLU A 150 -16.24 18.06 11.52
N ASP A 151 -16.07 18.60 10.30
CA ASP A 151 -16.33 17.87 9.04
C ASP A 151 -15.53 16.55 8.91
N GLU A 152 -14.36 16.46 9.54
CA GLU A 152 -13.48 15.29 9.48
C GLU A 152 -13.58 14.36 10.70
N ARG A 153 -14.53 14.64 11.61
CA ARG A 153 -14.71 13.83 12.82
C ARG A 153 -14.96 12.36 12.46
N LYS A 154 -14.16 11.50 13.09
CA LYS A 154 -14.28 10.05 12.90
C LYS A 154 -15.35 9.49 13.81
N GLU A 155 -16.28 8.76 13.21
CA GLU A 155 -17.33 8.04 13.90
C GLU A 155 -16.90 6.60 14.17
N SER A 156 -16.81 6.23 15.45
CA SER A 156 -16.43 4.86 15.85
C SER A 156 -17.58 3.87 15.68
N ALA A 157 -18.81 4.34 15.52
CA ALA A 157 -19.98 3.48 15.29
C ALA A 157 -19.83 2.63 14.02
N TYR A 158 -19.05 3.08 13.02
CA TYR A 158 -18.81 2.31 11.79
C TYR A 158 -18.11 0.96 12.01
N CYS A 159 -17.49 0.74 13.17
CA CYS A 159 -16.79 -0.52 13.48
C CYS A 159 -17.67 -1.78 13.34
N VAL A 160 -18.98 -1.66 13.56
CA VAL A 160 -19.92 -2.79 13.51
C VAL A 160 -20.34 -3.18 12.08
N ILE A 161 -20.28 -2.26 11.11
CA ILE A 161 -20.87 -2.43 9.78
C ILE A 161 -20.26 -3.64 9.04
N MET A 162 -18.93 -3.66 8.93
CA MET A 162 -18.22 -4.76 8.26
C MET A 162 -18.42 -6.10 8.98
N LEU A 163 -18.49 -6.09 10.30
CA LEU A 163 -18.74 -7.28 11.11
C LEU A 163 -20.14 -7.84 10.85
N LEU A 164 -21.17 -6.99 10.82
CA LEU A 164 -22.53 -7.41 10.49
C LEU A 164 -22.63 -7.98 9.06
N ARG A 165 -21.98 -7.35 8.09
CA ARG A 165 -21.93 -7.88 6.71
C ARG A 165 -21.27 -9.25 6.65
N CYS A 166 -20.18 -9.48 7.40
CA CYS A 166 -19.55 -10.80 7.52
C CYS A 166 -20.50 -11.84 8.13
N MET A 167 -21.19 -11.50 9.21
CA MET A 167 -22.12 -12.41 9.88
C MET A 167 -23.30 -12.80 8.98
N GLN A 168 -23.78 -11.86 8.16
CA GLN A 168 -24.87 -12.09 7.21
C GLN A 168 -24.49 -13.04 6.07
N LEU A 169 -23.21 -13.09 5.67
CA LEU A 169 -22.73 -14.07 4.68
C LEU A 169 -23.07 -15.51 5.08
N LYS A 170 -23.11 -15.83 6.38
CA LYS A 170 -23.45 -17.19 6.85
C LYS A 170 -24.79 -17.68 6.29
N ALA A 171 -25.74 -16.78 6.04
CA ALA A 171 -27.02 -17.10 5.43
C ALA A 171 -27.07 -16.79 3.93
N SER A 172 -26.49 -15.66 3.48
CA SER A 172 -26.63 -15.19 2.09
C SER A 172 -25.61 -15.79 1.11
N ASP A 173 -24.42 -16.14 1.58
CA ASP A 173 -23.33 -16.76 0.81
C ASP A 173 -22.47 -17.66 1.73
N PRO A 174 -22.95 -18.90 2.02
CA PRO A 174 -22.24 -19.82 2.92
C PRO A 174 -20.82 -20.17 2.45
N GLU A 175 -20.59 -20.22 1.13
CA GLU A 175 -19.25 -20.46 0.57
C GLU A 175 -18.32 -19.27 0.82
N GLY A 176 -18.81 -18.03 0.64
CA GLY A 176 -18.10 -16.82 1.03
C GLY A 176 -17.78 -16.78 2.51
N PHE A 177 -18.74 -17.16 3.36
CA PHE A 177 -18.51 -17.27 4.80
C PHE A 177 -17.47 -18.34 5.16
N ALA A 178 -17.42 -19.46 4.44
CA ALA A 178 -16.39 -20.48 4.61
C ALA A 178 -15.00 -19.95 4.23
N ARG A 179 -14.89 -19.21 3.11
CA ARG A 179 -13.64 -18.53 2.71
C ARG A 179 -13.18 -17.50 3.74
N LEU A 180 -14.09 -16.68 4.26
CA LEU A 180 -13.84 -15.75 5.37
C LEU A 180 -13.32 -16.50 6.61
N SER A 181 -14.03 -17.54 7.04
CA SER A 181 -13.74 -18.30 8.27
C SER A 181 -12.42 -19.07 8.22
N ALA A 182 -11.86 -19.25 7.02
CA ALA A 182 -10.57 -19.87 6.80
C ALA A 182 -9.41 -18.87 6.87
N LEU A 183 -9.66 -17.56 7.02
CA LEU A 183 -8.60 -16.55 7.14
C LEU A 183 -7.98 -16.53 8.54
N GLU A 184 -6.74 -16.06 8.61
CA GLU A 184 -6.01 -15.91 9.88
C GLU A 184 -6.62 -14.80 10.73
N ASP A 185 -6.81 -15.03 12.02
CA ASP A 185 -7.48 -14.07 12.90
C ASP A 185 -6.55 -13.45 13.94
N HIS A 186 -5.54 -14.17 14.43
CA HIS A 186 -4.72 -13.77 15.57
C HIS A 186 -5.56 -13.33 16.79
N LEU A 187 -6.67 -14.03 17.05
CA LEU A 187 -7.61 -13.64 18.10
C LEU A 187 -6.94 -13.63 19.49
N GLU A 188 -6.09 -14.62 19.78
CA GLU A 188 -5.39 -14.71 21.08
C GLU A 188 -4.48 -13.50 21.31
N GLU A 189 -3.64 -13.17 20.33
CA GLU A 189 -2.71 -12.04 20.39
C GLU A 189 -3.47 -10.71 20.46
N ARG A 190 -4.57 -10.58 19.73
CA ARG A 190 -5.40 -9.38 19.74
C ARG A 190 -6.09 -9.18 21.08
N LEU A 191 -6.66 -10.23 21.67
CA LEU A 191 -7.31 -10.17 22.99
C LEU A 191 -6.37 -9.73 24.12
N ALA A 192 -5.06 -9.97 23.97
CA ALA A 192 -4.05 -9.50 24.90
C ALA A 192 -3.79 -7.98 24.81
N THR A 193 -4.37 -7.26 23.84
CA THR A 193 -4.18 -5.82 23.67
C THR A 193 -5.24 -4.98 24.40
N PRO A 194 -4.89 -3.80 24.96
CA PRO A 194 -5.86 -2.90 25.60
C PRO A 194 -6.98 -2.45 24.66
N LEU A 195 -6.67 -2.27 23.37
CA LEU A 195 -7.64 -1.85 22.36
C LEU A 195 -8.79 -2.86 22.21
N TYR A 196 -8.46 -4.16 22.19
CA TYR A 196 -9.46 -5.22 22.03
C TYR A 196 -10.34 -5.41 23.27
N GLN A 197 -9.85 -5.06 24.46
CA GLN A 197 -10.67 -5.07 25.68
C GLN A 197 -11.84 -4.09 25.56
N VAL A 198 -11.56 -2.87 25.08
CA VAL A 198 -12.59 -1.85 24.83
C VAL A 198 -13.49 -2.24 23.66
N LEU A 199 -12.90 -2.71 22.55
CA LEU A 199 -13.65 -3.13 21.36
C LEU A 199 -14.63 -4.26 21.68
N ARG A 200 -14.19 -5.26 22.48
CA ARG A 200 -15.04 -6.37 22.93
C ARG A 200 -16.29 -5.88 23.64
N ALA A 201 -16.14 -4.99 24.63
CA ALA A 201 -17.28 -4.49 25.39
C ALA A 201 -18.32 -3.82 24.47
N ASN A 202 -17.87 -3.02 23.50
CA ASN A 202 -18.74 -2.31 22.57
C ASN A 202 -19.41 -3.24 21.56
N LEU A 203 -18.63 -4.11 20.89
CA LEU A 203 -19.16 -5.00 19.85
C LEU A 203 -20.13 -6.04 20.41
N ILE A 204 -19.79 -6.68 21.53
CA ILE A 204 -20.63 -7.72 22.13
C ILE A 204 -21.94 -7.13 22.63
N THR A 205 -21.88 -5.99 23.33
CA THR A 205 -23.08 -5.29 23.82
C THR A 205 -23.99 -4.92 22.65
N PHE A 206 -23.43 -4.33 21.59
CA PHE A 206 -24.20 -3.92 20.42
C PHE A 206 -24.87 -5.11 19.72
N ILE A 207 -24.12 -6.18 19.43
CA ILE A 207 -24.63 -7.31 18.66
C ILE A 207 -25.64 -8.15 19.46
N LYS A 208 -25.29 -8.53 20.69
CA LYS A 208 -26.13 -9.46 21.46
C LYS A 208 -27.27 -8.76 22.20
N THR A 209 -27.05 -7.53 22.69
CA THR A 209 -28.03 -6.81 23.52
C THR A 209 -28.87 -5.85 22.69
N ILE A 210 -28.25 -5.02 21.85
CA ILE A 210 -28.98 -4.00 21.07
C ILE A 210 -29.65 -4.62 19.85
N LEU A 211 -28.94 -5.45 19.08
CA LEU A 211 -29.51 -6.13 17.90
C LEU A 211 -30.16 -7.49 18.21
N GLY A 212 -30.11 -7.94 19.47
CA GLY A 212 -30.76 -9.19 19.89
C GLY A 212 -30.20 -10.48 19.28
N MET A 213 -29.00 -10.46 18.67
CA MET A 213 -28.41 -11.61 17.98
C MET A 213 -27.78 -12.61 18.98
N ARG A 214 -28.61 -13.23 19.82
CA ARG A 214 -28.16 -14.04 20.97
C ARG A 214 -27.50 -15.36 20.59
N ASP A 215 -27.85 -15.92 19.43
CA ASP A 215 -27.34 -17.21 18.95
C ASP A 215 -25.87 -17.19 18.55
N TRP A 216 -25.30 -16.00 18.29
CA TRP A 216 -23.88 -15.86 18.01
C TRP A 216 -23.06 -15.91 19.30
N SER A 217 -22.07 -16.79 19.36
CA SER A 217 -21.14 -16.83 20.50
C SER A 217 -20.28 -15.56 20.52
N GLU A 218 -19.84 -15.13 21.71
CA GLU A 218 -18.92 -13.99 21.80
C GLU A 218 -17.61 -14.25 21.06
N VAL A 219 -17.12 -15.49 21.13
CA VAL A 219 -15.88 -15.92 20.47
C VAL A 219 -16.02 -15.80 18.96
N ASP A 220 -17.12 -16.25 18.36
CA ASP A 220 -17.32 -16.13 16.91
C ASP A 220 -17.40 -14.68 16.45
N ILE A 221 -18.06 -13.81 17.22
CA ILE A 221 -18.15 -12.37 16.92
C ILE A 221 -16.75 -11.75 16.93
N LEU A 222 -15.97 -12.01 17.97
CA LEU A 222 -14.63 -11.47 18.14
C LEU A 222 -13.66 -12.05 17.10
N ARG A 223 -13.83 -13.31 16.74
CA ARG A 223 -13.05 -13.96 15.69
C ARG A 223 -13.25 -13.28 14.34
N ILE A 224 -14.49 -12.98 13.96
CA ILE A 224 -14.75 -12.24 12.71
C ILE A 224 -14.15 -10.83 12.75
N ALA A 225 -14.24 -10.13 13.88
CA ALA A 225 -13.59 -8.83 14.04
C ALA A 225 -12.06 -8.92 13.88
N ALA A 226 -11.45 -9.94 14.46
CA ALA A 226 -10.03 -10.23 14.34
C ALA A 226 -9.60 -10.56 12.90
N ILE A 227 -10.38 -11.36 12.16
CA ILE A 227 -10.19 -11.62 10.72
C ILE A 227 -10.16 -10.30 9.94
N LEU A 228 -11.12 -9.40 10.20
CA LEU A 228 -11.20 -8.12 9.50
C LEU A 228 -9.97 -7.24 9.75
N ASP A 229 -9.47 -7.19 10.98
CA ASP A 229 -8.29 -6.38 11.31
C ASP A 229 -7.00 -6.98 10.72
N THR A 230 -6.93 -8.30 10.55
CA THR A 230 -5.76 -8.98 9.98
C THR A 230 -5.75 -8.94 8.44
N ASN A 231 -6.89 -9.11 7.77
CA ASN A 231 -6.92 -9.45 6.34
C ASN A 231 -7.50 -8.38 5.41
N THR A 232 -7.98 -7.25 5.94
CA THR A 232 -8.54 -6.20 5.07
C THR A 232 -7.48 -5.32 4.43
N PHE A 233 -7.76 -4.89 3.20
CA PHE A 233 -6.98 -3.93 2.43
C PHE A 233 -7.65 -2.56 2.46
N GLU A 234 -6.86 -1.50 2.54
CA GLU A 234 -7.38 -0.14 2.37
C GLU A 234 -7.56 0.18 0.89
N LEU A 235 -8.79 0.51 0.49
CA LEU A 235 -9.10 0.93 -0.86
C LEU A 235 -9.35 2.44 -0.88
N ARG A 236 -8.68 3.12 -1.82
CA ARG A 236 -8.81 4.56 -2.03
C ARG A 236 -9.10 4.82 -3.50
N GLN A 237 -10.13 5.60 -3.74
CA GLN A 237 -10.54 6.06 -5.06
C GLN A 237 -10.80 7.58 -4.92
N PRO A 238 -9.75 8.43 -5.10
CA PRO A 238 -9.82 9.86 -4.82
C PRO A 238 -10.87 10.58 -5.67
N ARG A 239 -10.97 10.25 -6.97
CA ARG A 239 -11.94 10.83 -7.93
C ARG A 239 -13.38 10.62 -7.46
N GLU A 240 -13.68 9.43 -6.95
CA GLU A 240 -15.01 9.05 -6.43
C GLU A 240 -15.20 9.46 -4.96
N ARG A 241 -14.15 9.99 -4.30
CA ARG A 241 -14.09 10.31 -2.86
C ARG A 241 -14.42 9.10 -1.99
N ARG A 242 -13.89 7.93 -2.32
CA ARG A 242 -14.07 6.70 -1.53
C ARG A 242 -12.81 6.37 -0.76
N LYS A 243 -13.00 6.04 0.52
CA LYS A 243 -11.95 5.56 1.41
C LYS A 243 -12.52 4.46 2.31
N VAL A 244 -12.43 3.22 1.85
CA VAL A 244 -13.02 2.05 2.49
C VAL A 244 -11.96 1.00 2.83
N ARG A 245 -12.40 -0.05 3.51
CA ARG A 245 -11.66 -1.30 3.59
C ARG A 245 -12.42 -2.41 2.87
N ALA A 246 -11.67 -3.36 2.36
CA ALA A 246 -12.17 -4.45 1.53
C ALA A 246 -11.53 -5.76 1.98
N LEU A 247 -12.28 -6.85 1.90
CA LEU A 247 -11.80 -8.19 2.17
C LEU A 247 -11.69 -8.99 0.88
N PHE A 248 -10.50 -9.52 0.61
CA PHE A 248 -10.17 -10.31 -0.57
C PHE A 248 -9.52 -11.62 -0.11
N PRO A 249 -10.28 -12.72 0.06
CA PRO A 249 -9.75 -13.94 0.65
C PRO A 249 -8.53 -14.54 -0.08
N GLY A 250 -8.48 -14.44 -1.41
CA GLY A 250 -7.34 -14.90 -2.21
C GLY A 250 -6.10 -14.02 -2.00
N ALA A 251 -6.27 -12.70 -2.09
CA ALA A 251 -5.20 -11.73 -1.89
C ALA A 251 -4.66 -11.73 -0.44
N ALA A 252 -5.50 -12.05 0.55
CA ALA A 252 -5.10 -12.18 1.95
C ALA A 252 -4.07 -13.29 2.20
N MET A 253 -3.90 -14.24 1.25
CA MET A 253 -2.86 -15.27 1.31
C MET A 253 -1.46 -14.77 0.92
N ILE A 254 -1.35 -13.56 0.36
CA ILE A 254 -0.05 -13.00 -0.08
C ILE A 254 0.71 -12.51 1.14
N SER A 255 1.89 -13.08 1.39
CA SER A 255 2.70 -12.76 2.56
C SER A 255 3.45 -11.43 2.44
N HIS A 256 4.00 -10.97 3.56
CA HIS A 256 4.83 -9.79 3.63
C HIS A 256 6.30 -10.07 3.28
N ASP A 257 6.93 -9.15 2.56
CA ASP A 257 8.38 -8.93 2.58
C ASP A 257 8.68 -7.42 2.60
N CYS A 258 9.76 -7.01 3.27
CA CYS A 258 10.21 -5.61 3.28
C CYS A 258 10.89 -5.18 1.97
N ALA A 259 11.29 -6.13 1.13
CA ALA A 259 11.74 -5.97 -0.25
C ALA A 259 10.90 -6.87 -1.18
N PRO A 260 9.62 -6.50 -1.43
CA PRO A 260 8.66 -7.41 -2.05
C PRO A 260 8.98 -7.67 -3.53
N ASN A 261 8.22 -8.56 -4.17
CA ASN A 261 8.32 -8.82 -5.62
C ASN A 261 7.06 -8.46 -6.42
N MET A 262 5.96 -8.15 -5.72
CA MET A 262 4.73 -7.64 -6.31
C MET A 262 4.34 -6.27 -5.78
N ARG A 263 3.44 -5.61 -6.50
CA ARG A 263 2.64 -4.48 -6.03
C ARG A 263 1.16 -4.73 -6.32
N HIS A 264 0.29 -3.95 -5.71
CA HIS A 264 -1.14 -4.01 -5.99
C HIS A 264 -1.71 -2.64 -6.35
N ARG A 265 -2.84 -2.66 -7.05
CA ARG A 265 -3.68 -1.50 -7.33
C ARG A 265 -5.15 -1.93 -7.30
N PHE A 266 -6.03 -0.93 -7.35
CA PHE A 266 -7.46 -1.14 -7.52
C PHE A 266 -7.90 -0.67 -8.91
N ASP A 267 -8.90 -1.34 -9.49
CA ASP A 267 -9.60 -0.83 -10.68
C ASP A 267 -10.90 -0.09 -10.29
N ASP A 268 -11.60 0.43 -11.30
CA ASP A 268 -12.81 1.23 -11.12
C ASP A 268 -13.94 0.42 -10.46
N ASP A 269 -13.96 -0.89 -10.71
CA ASP A 269 -14.87 -1.88 -10.12
C ASP A 269 -14.44 -2.33 -8.71
N MET A 270 -13.38 -1.73 -8.15
CA MET A 270 -12.83 -2.05 -6.83
C MET A 270 -12.21 -3.45 -6.72
N ASN A 271 -11.89 -4.10 -7.84
CA ASN A 271 -11.10 -5.33 -7.82
C ASN A 271 -9.67 -5.00 -7.41
N ILE A 272 -9.05 -5.88 -6.63
CA ILE A 272 -7.62 -5.82 -6.36
C ILE A 272 -6.86 -6.55 -7.48
N ILE A 273 -5.80 -5.91 -7.99
CA ILE A 273 -4.94 -6.45 -9.05
C ILE A 273 -3.50 -6.45 -8.55
N PHE A 274 -2.82 -7.60 -8.65
CA PHE A 274 -1.42 -7.77 -8.33
C PHE A 274 -0.57 -7.89 -9.58
N LEU A 275 0.49 -7.08 -9.63
CA LEU A 275 1.45 -7.03 -10.74
C LEU A 275 2.84 -7.40 -10.23
N ALA A 276 3.56 -8.20 -11.00
CA ALA A 276 5.00 -8.40 -10.77
C ALA A 276 5.74 -7.08 -10.99
N LYS A 277 6.54 -6.63 -10.02
CA LYS A 277 7.38 -5.43 -10.20
C LYS A 277 8.81 -5.76 -10.61
N ARG A 278 9.22 -7.02 -10.55
CA ARG A 278 10.48 -7.53 -11.09
C ARG A 278 10.27 -8.94 -11.66
N PRO A 279 11.21 -9.51 -12.41
CA PRO A 279 11.16 -10.94 -12.71
C PRO A 279 11.05 -11.77 -11.42
N ILE A 280 10.19 -12.78 -11.44
CA ILE A 280 9.96 -13.70 -10.32
C ILE A 280 10.24 -15.11 -10.83
N ALA A 281 11.11 -15.84 -10.13
CA ALA A 281 11.47 -17.19 -10.52
C ALA A 281 10.39 -18.21 -10.12
N LYS A 282 10.30 -19.32 -10.85
CA LYS A 282 9.48 -20.47 -10.44
C LYS A 282 9.83 -20.91 -9.02
N GLY A 283 8.81 -21.08 -8.17
CA GLY A 283 8.95 -21.51 -6.78
C GLY A 283 9.21 -20.37 -5.79
N GLU A 284 9.48 -19.16 -6.27
CA GLU A 284 9.66 -17.98 -5.41
C GLU A 284 8.33 -17.63 -4.71
N ILE A 285 8.43 -17.22 -3.44
CA ILE A 285 7.28 -16.78 -2.65
C ILE A 285 6.81 -15.43 -3.18
N LEU A 286 5.50 -15.28 -3.36
CA LEU A 286 4.89 -14.05 -3.85
C LEU A 286 4.57 -13.13 -2.66
N THR A 287 5.15 -11.93 -2.66
CA THR A 287 5.10 -11.02 -1.51
C THR A 287 4.76 -9.58 -1.88
N ILE A 288 4.11 -8.89 -0.94
CA ILE A 288 3.96 -7.42 -0.95
C ILE A 288 4.51 -6.82 0.34
N SER A 289 4.68 -5.49 0.38
CA SER A 289 4.98 -4.81 1.64
C SER A 289 3.69 -4.40 2.34
N TYR A 290 3.58 -4.69 3.63
CA TYR A 290 2.53 -4.16 4.51
C TYR A 290 2.97 -2.90 5.25
N THR A 291 4.18 -2.42 4.96
CA THR A 291 4.82 -1.26 5.58
C THR A 291 5.30 -0.27 4.53
N GLN A 292 5.70 0.92 4.97
CA GLN A 292 6.31 1.91 4.09
C GLN A 292 7.80 1.58 3.81
N PRO A 293 8.33 1.85 2.60
CA PRO A 293 9.70 1.48 2.23
C PRO A 293 10.79 2.14 3.10
N LEU A 294 10.59 3.41 3.47
CA LEU A 294 11.59 4.23 4.16
C LEU A 294 11.71 3.99 5.67
N ARG A 295 10.79 3.22 6.28
CA ARG A 295 10.86 2.89 7.70
C ARG A 295 12.04 1.97 7.99
N SER A 296 12.71 2.14 9.13
CA SER A 296 13.79 1.28 9.61
C SER A 296 13.31 -0.11 10.05
N THR A 297 14.22 -1.07 10.24
CA THR A 297 13.86 -2.43 10.68
C THR A 297 13.04 -2.44 11.97
N ILE A 298 13.42 -1.62 12.96
CA ILE A 298 12.70 -1.56 14.23
C ILE A 298 11.29 -0.98 14.05
N GLN A 299 11.14 0.07 13.24
CA GLN A 299 9.84 0.68 12.93
C GLN A 299 8.94 -0.27 12.15
N ARG A 300 9.48 -0.98 11.15
CA ARG A 300 8.71 -1.97 10.36
C ARG A 300 8.24 -3.12 11.25
N ARG A 301 9.12 -3.70 12.06
CA ARG A 301 8.79 -4.83 12.93
C ARG A 301 7.76 -4.47 14.01
N LEU A 302 7.90 -3.31 14.65
CA LEU A 302 6.90 -2.83 15.62
C LEU A 302 5.53 -2.60 14.96
N HIS A 303 5.51 -1.96 13.78
CA HIS A 303 4.27 -1.76 13.02
C HIS A 303 3.60 -3.08 12.63
N LEU A 304 4.37 -4.05 12.11
CA LEU A 304 3.84 -5.36 11.73
C LEU A 304 3.31 -6.14 12.92
N ARG A 305 4.01 -6.10 14.06
CA ARG A 305 3.53 -6.72 15.29
C ARG A 305 2.22 -6.11 15.76
N GLN A 306 2.07 -4.80 15.69
CA GLN A 306 0.85 -4.12 16.08
C GLN A 306 -0.31 -4.34 15.09
N ALA A 307 -0.05 -4.27 13.79
CA ALA A 307 -1.09 -4.32 12.76
C ALA A 307 -1.48 -5.74 12.34
N LYS A 308 -0.51 -6.67 12.37
CA LYS A 308 -0.59 -8.01 11.76
C LYS A 308 -0.15 -9.14 12.70
N CYS A 309 0.23 -8.86 13.95
CA CYS A 309 0.57 -9.85 14.98
C CYS A 309 1.75 -10.77 14.65
N PHE A 310 2.71 -10.34 13.83
CA PHE A 310 3.94 -11.09 13.56
C PHE A 310 5.18 -10.20 13.53
N ASP A 311 6.35 -10.83 13.66
CA ASP A 311 7.66 -10.20 13.64
C ASP A 311 8.42 -10.62 12.35
N CYS A 312 8.65 -9.68 11.42
CA CYS A 312 9.25 -9.98 10.11
C CYS A 312 10.73 -10.38 10.19
N ALA A 313 11.10 -11.46 9.49
CA ALA A 313 12.47 -11.99 9.41
C ALA A 313 13.03 -12.08 7.98
N CYS A 314 12.55 -11.24 7.05
CA CYS A 314 13.11 -11.16 5.70
C CYS A 314 14.58 -10.72 5.69
N ASP A 315 15.25 -10.86 4.54
CA ASP A 315 16.67 -10.53 4.36
C ASP A 315 17.04 -9.12 4.83
N ARG A 316 16.17 -8.13 4.59
CA ARG A 316 16.37 -6.76 5.06
C ARG A 316 16.26 -6.62 6.58
N CYS A 317 15.38 -7.38 7.23
CA CYS A 317 15.16 -7.31 8.67
C CYS A 317 16.22 -8.08 9.47
N GLN A 318 16.77 -9.17 8.91
CA GLN A 318 17.82 -9.94 9.58
C GLN A 318 19.20 -9.30 9.47
N ASP A 319 19.44 -8.47 8.45
CA ASP A 319 20.68 -7.74 8.26
C ASP A 319 20.74 -6.50 9.19
N PRO A 320 21.69 -6.42 10.14
CA PRO A 320 21.87 -5.24 11.01
C PRO A 320 22.16 -3.93 10.26
N THR A 321 22.62 -4.03 9.01
CA THR A 321 22.93 -2.89 8.14
C THR A 321 21.78 -2.53 7.20
N GLU A 322 20.67 -3.27 7.23
CA GLU A 322 19.52 -3.09 6.33
C GLU A 322 19.91 -3.07 4.84
N LEU A 323 20.56 -4.13 4.37
CA LEU A 323 21.09 -4.26 3.00
C LEU A 323 22.18 -3.21 2.71
N GLY A 324 23.03 -2.93 3.70
CA GLY A 324 24.11 -1.95 3.60
C GLY A 324 23.68 -0.48 3.64
N THR A 325 22.38 -0.18 3.78
CA THR A 325 21.86 1.20 3.76
C THR A 325 21.99 1.92 5.09
N PHE A 326 22.09 1.17 6.19
CA PHE A 326 22.10 1.66 7.57
C PHE A 326 20.87 2.49 7.95
N ALA A 327 19.70 2.26 7.33
CA ALA A 327 18.52 3.11 7.51
C ALA A 327 18.08 3.30 8.98
N GLY A 328 18.14 2.26 9.80
CA GLY A 328 17.84 2.35 11.24
C GLY A 328 18.99 2.83 12.13
N ALA A 329 20.16 3.11 11.59
CA ALA A 329 21.34 3.42 12.39
C ALA A 329 21.51 4.92 12.65
N GLN A 330 22.13 5.26 13.78
CA GLN A 330 22.60 6.62 14.07
C GLN A 330 24.12 6.72 13.94
N THR A 331 24.63 7.91 13.67
CA THR A 331 26.08 8.18 13.71
C THR A 331 26.59 8.05 15.14
N CYS A 332 27.68 7.31 15.33
CA CYS A 332 28.26 7.05 16.63
C CYS A 332 28.79 8.35 17.24
N VAL A 333 28.19 8.77 18.37
CA VAL A 333 28.60 9.99 19.08
C VAL A 333 30.04 9.95 19.61
N LYS A 334 30.61 8.76 19.84
CA LYS A 334 31.97 8.58 20.37
C LYS A 334 33.06 8.73 19.31
N CYS A 335 32.94 8.02 18.18
CA CYS A 335 33.97 8.01 17.14
C CYS A 335 33.62 8.86 15.92
N LYS A 336 32.40 9.39 15.82
CA LYS A 336 31.87 10.22 14.73
C LYS A 336 31.89 9.59 13.33
N ALA A 337 32.43 8.38 13.17
CA ALA A 337 32.50 7.65 11.91
C ALA A 337 31.58 6.43 11.86
N GLY A 338 31.57 5.61 12.92
CA GLY A 338 30.83 4.35 12.92
C GLY A 338 29.31 4.53 13.03
N LYS A 339 28.56 3.51 12.58
CA LYS A 339 27.10 3.45 12.71
C LYS A 339 26.70 2.63 13.94
N ILE A 340 25.69 3.08 14.67
CA ILE A 340 25.08 2.36 15.79
C ILE A 340 24.02 1.41 15.23
N ILE A 341 24.29 0.10 15.28
CA ILE A 341 23.45 -0.96 14.71
C ILE A 341 23.00 -1.94 15.79
N SER A 342 21.88 -2.63 15.57
CA SER A 342 21.39 -3.67 16.48
C SER A 342 22.35 -4.86 16.49
N VAL A 343 22.59 -5.45 17.68
CA VAL A 343 23.36 -6.71 17.77
C VAL A 343 22.54 -7.92 17.32
N ASN A 344 21.21 -7.81 17.34
CA ASN A 344 20.27 -8.81 16.83
C ASN A 344 18.99 -8.10 16.36
N PRO A 345 18.89 -7.74 15.07
CA PRO A 345 17.76 -6.93 14.57
C PRO A 345 16.42 -7.69 14.57
N LEU A 346 16.44 -9.03 14.69
CA LEU A 346 15.23 -9.84 14.85
C LEU A 346 14.70 -9.88 16.29
N GLN A 347 15.37 -9.22 17.23
CA GLN A 347 14.91 -9.02 18.60
C GLN A 347 14.78 -7.53 18.88
N ASN A 348 13.55 -7.02 19.00
CA ASN A 348 13.29 -5.59 19.21
C ASN A 348 13.89 -5.05 20.54
N THR A 349 14.20 -5.95 21.49
CA THR A 349 14.84 -5.63 22.78
C THR A 349 16.36 -5.76 22.76
N ALA A 350 16.97 -6.13 21.64
CA ALA A 350 18.40 -6.31 21.53
C ALA A 350 19.16 -4.99 21.72
N ASN A 351 20.30 -5.09 22.40
CA ASN A 351 21.22 -3.96 22.53
C ASN A 351 21.80 -3.56 21.16
N TRP A 352 22.33 -2.35 21.11
CA TRP A 352 22.96 -1.77 19.94
C TRP A 352 24.43 -1.51 20.20
N LYS A 353 25.25 -1.56 19.15
CA LYS A 353 26.68 -1.28 19.23
C LYS A 353 27.13 -0.45 18.05
N CYS A 354 28.19 0.34 18.25
CA CYS A 354 28.92 0.91 17.13
C CYS A 354 29.65 -0.20 16.37
N GLN A 355 29.63 -0.14 15.05
CA GLN A 355 30.35 -1.10 14.22
C GLN A 355 31.87 -0.89 14.21
N LEU A 356 32.37 0.30 14.61
CA LEU A 356 33.80 0.65 14.56
C LEU A 356 34.47 0.80 15.93
N CYS A 357 33.70 1.03 17.00
CA CYS A 357 34.26 1.25 18.33
C CYS A 357 33.41 0.59 19.41
N ASN A 358 33.87 0.64 20.66
CA ASN A 358 33.25 -0.09 21.77
C ASN A 358 32.01 0.59 22.38
N LEU A 359 31.42 1.60 21.73
CA LEU A 359 30.20 2.23 22.23
C LEU A 359 29.03 1.25 22.12
N LYS A 360 28.27 1.10 23.20
CA LYS A 360 27.04 0.31 23.27
C LYS A 360 25.87 1.21 23.66
N ARG A 361 24.66 0.85 23.23
CA ARG A 361 23.40 1.48 23.61
C ARG A 361 22.36 0.40 23.90
N SER A 362 21.44 0.67 24.81
CA SER A 362 20.30 -0.21 25.05
C SER A 362 19.23 -0.02 23.98
N ALA A 363 18.37 -1.03 23.78
CA ALA A 363 17.21 -0.91 22.91
C ALA A 363 16.30 0.26 23.33
N LYS A 364 16.13 0.46 24.64
CA LYS A 364 15.28 1.52 25.21
C LYS A 364 15.76 2.90 24.80
N GLU A 365 17.06 3.18 24.87
CA GLU A 365 17.62 4.47 24.46
C GLU A 365 17.42 4.73 22.97
N VAL A 366 17.62 3.71 22.12
CA VAL A 366 17.44 3.84 20.67
C VAL A 366 15.96 4.07 20.33
N LEU A 367 15.05 3.31 20.93
CA LEU A 367 13.61 3.45 20.72
C LEU A 367 13.07 4.80 21.18
N LEU A 368 13.53 5.32 22.32
CA LEU A 368 13.16 6.66 22.78
C LEU A 368 13.66 7.75 21.83
N SER A 369 14.89 7.61 21.32
CA SER A 369 15.43 8.54 20.34
C SER A 369 14.68 8.48 19.00
N ASP A 370 14.35 7.29 18.51
CA ASP A 370 13.57 7.07 17.29
C ASP A 370 12.18 7.71 17.41
N ALA A 371 11.47 7.43 18.51
CA ALA A 371 10.15 8.02 18.77
C ALA A 371 10.19 9.55 18.85
N LYS A 372 11.23 10.13 19.46
CA LYS A 372 11.39 11.59 19.53
C LYS A 372 11.60 12.20 18.14
N LEU A 373 12.50 11.63 17.33
CA LEU A 373 12.77 12.12 15.97
C LEU A 373 11.54 11.97 15.07
N GLN A 374 10.81 10.87 15.21
CA GLN A 374 9.56 10.64 14.49
C GLN A 374 8.50 11.68 14.86
N GLN A 375 8.34 11.99 16.14
CA GLN A 375 7.42 13.04 16.61
C GLN A 375 7.81 14.42 16.07
N GLU A 376 9.11 14.72 16.01
CA GLU A 376 9.61 15.97 15.47
C GLU A 376 9.27 16.12 13.98
N ILE A 377 9.54 15.10 13.15
CA ILE A 377 9.15 15.08 11.74
C ILE A 377 7.65 15.27 11.55
N GLU A 378 6.84 14.61 12.38
CA GLU A 378 5.38 14.69 12.29
C GLU A 378 4.84 16.10 12.59
N ALA A 379 5.57 16.87 13.40
CA ALA A 379 5.25 18.22 13.82
C ALA A 379 5.76 19.33 12.89
N LEU A 380 6.63 19.01 11.92
CA LEU A 380 7.13 19.99 10.93
C LEU A 380 5.99 20.55 10.07
N ASP A 381 6.14 21.79 9.62
CA ASP A 381 5.23 22.38 8.65
C ASP A 381 5.35 21.69 7.29
N LYS A 382 4.26 21.07 6.85
CA LYS A 382 4.17 20.30 5.59
C LYS A 382 3.80 21.17 4.39
N THR A 383 3.81 22.49 4.54
CA THR A 383 3.50 23.44 3.47
C THR A 383 4.73 24.16 2.93
N THR A 384 5.90 23.95 3.54
CA THR A 384 7.15 24.60 3.16
C THR A 384 8.35 23.64 3.25
N PRO A 385 9.33 23.72 2.32
CA PRO A 385 10.55 22.92 2.41
C PRO A 385 11.51 23.37 3.54
N VAL A 386 11.36 24.60 4.04
CA VAL A 386 12.30 25.21 5.00
C VAL A 386 12.48 24.37 6.26
N ASP A 387 11.38 23.93 6.87
CA ASP A 387 11.38 23.15 8.11
C ASP A 387 12.09 21.79 7.94
N PHE A 388 11.95 21.17 6.77
CA PHE A 388 12.58 19.89 6.47
C PHE A 388 14.09 20.03 6.21
N GLU A 389 14.52 21.07 5.49
CA GLU A 389 15.96 21.35 5.33
C GLU A 389 16.61 21.71 6.67
N ASP A 390 15.95 22.52 7.50
CA ASP A 390 16.43 22.82 8.86
C ASP A 390 16.53 21.56 9.73
N PHE A 391 15.55 20.66 9.67
CA PHE A 391 15.62 19.36 10.35
C PHE A 391 16.86 18.56 9.90
N ILE A 392 17.06 18.40 8.59
CA ILE A 392 18.23 17.66 8.06
C ILE A 392 19.52 18.34 8.52
N TYR A 393 19.59 19.66 8.45
CA TYR A 393 20.75 20.44 8.89
C TYR A 393 21.02 20.22 10.38
N ARG A 394 20.05 20.46 11.28
CA ARG A 394 20.24 20.34 12.73
C ARG A 394 20.71 18.94 13.15
N HIS A 395 20.23 17.90 12.48
CA HIS A 395 20.52 16.52 12.83
C HIS A 395 21.73 15.90 12.10
N ARG A 396 22.38 16.61 11.17
CA ARG A 396 23.48 16.09 10.32
C ARG A 396 24.69 15.50 11.05
N VAL A 397 24.90 15.85 12.32
CA VAL A 397 26.01 15.33 13.14
C VAL A 397 25.67 13.97 13.76
N GLU A 398 24.41 13.74 14.10
CA GLU A 398 23.94 12.54 14.78
C GLU A 398 23.23 11.55 13.85
N LEU A 399 22.64 12.04 12.76
CA LEU A 399 22.01 11.24 11.72
C LEU A 399 22.83 11.35 10.43
N HIS A 400 23.01 10.22 9.76
CA HIS A 400 23.64 10.20 8.44
C HIS A 400 22.59 10.30 7.34
N GLU A 401 23.07 10.55 6.13
CA GLU A 401 22.25 10.88 4.95
C GLU A 401 21.20 9.82 4.57
N THR A 402 21.44 8.55 4.93
CA THR A 402 20.55 7.40 4.69
C THR A 402 19.74 6.97 5.91
N ASN A 403 19.81 7.69 7.03
CA ASN A 403 18.96 7.40 8.19
C ASN A 403 17.48 7.59 7.85
N THR A 404 16.60 6.73 8.36
CA THR A 404 15.16 6.72 8.08
C THR A 404 14.47 8.08 8.25
N HIS A 405 14.82 8.85 9.29
CA HIS A 405 14.23 10.16 9.54
C HIS A 405 14.69 11.19 8.49
N VAL A 406 15.98 11.16 8.15
CA VAL A 406 16.54 11.98 7.07
C VAL A 406 15.91 11.60 5.73
N LEU A 407 15.76 10.31 5.44
CA LEU A 407 15.10 9.83 4.21
C LEU A 407 13.64 10.26 4.13
N GLN A 408 12.89 10.24 5.24
CA GLN A 408 11.52 10.73 5.28
C GLN A 408 11.45 12.23 5.00
N ALA A 409 12.35 13.03 5.59
CA ALA A 409 12.46 14.47 5.32
C ALA A 409 12.82 14.76 3.86
N LYS A 410 13.82 14.04 3.32
CA LYS A 410 14.21 14.13 1.90
C LYS A 410 13.05 13.82 0.96
N TYR A 411 12.28 12.77 1.25
CA TYR A 411 11.12 12.42 0.43
C TYR A 411 10.02 13.49 0.50
N ALA A 412 9.80 14.11 1.66
CA ALA A 412 8.89 15.26 1.75
C ALA A 412 9.37 16.44 0.90
N LEU A 413 10.69 16.72 0.91
CA LEU A 413 11.28 17.78 0.10
C LEU A 413 11.08 17.57 -1.42
N THR A 414 11.14 16.35 -1.94
CA THR A 414 10.87 16.12 -3.38
C THR A 414 9.43 16.50 -3.76
N GLN A 415 8.49 16.34 -2.83
CA GLN A 415 7.09 16.72 -3.04
C GLN A 415 6.86 18.23 -2.87
N LEU A 416 7.69 18.91 -2.08
CA LEU A 416 7.53 20.34 -1.77
C LEU A 416 8.20 21.22 -2.83
N TYR A 417 9.44 20.90 -3.23
CA TYR A 417 10.11 21.60 -4.31
C TYR A 417 9.37 21.34 -5.62
N GLY A 418 8.85 22.41 -6.24
CA GLY A 418 8.05 22.38 -7.46
C GLY A 418 6.54 22.53 -7.23
N ASN A 419 6.05 22.32 -6.00
CA ASN A 419 4.60 22.30 -5.71
C ASN A 419 4.16 23.24 -4.58
N ALA A 420 5.03 23.57 -3.63
CA ALA A 420 4.68 24.42 -2.50
C ALA A 420 4.64 25.91 -2.91
N PRO A 421 3.75 26.73 -2.31
CA PRO A 421 3.73 28.18 -2.57
C PRO A 421 5.08 28.83 -2.25
N GLY A 422 5.63 29.64 -3.17
CA GLY A 422 6.96 30.23 -3.05
C GLY A 422 8.09 29.30 -3.49
N PHE A 423 7.75 28.07 -3.89
CA PHE A 423 8.67 27.03 -4.36
C PHE A 423 8.06 26.24 -5.53
N THR A 424 7.15 26.84 -6.32
CA THR A 424 6.67 26.22 -7.55
C THR A 424 7.80 26.09 -8.58
N MET A 425 7.65 25.24 -9.59
CA MET A 425 8.74 24.97 -10.56
C MET A 425 9.33 26.24 -11.22
N ASP A 426 8.51 27.25 -11.45
CA ASP A 426 8.88 28.57 -11.97
C ASP A 426 9.49 29.51 -10.92
N GLU A 427 9.19 29.32 -9.64
CA GLU A 427 9.72 30.10 -8.51
C GLU A 427 11.03 29.53 -7.94
N LEU A 428 11.38 28.27 -8.23
CA LEU A 428 12.59 27.64 -7.72
C LEU A 428 13.85 28.37 -8.18
N SER A 429 14.77 28.67 -7.25
CA SER A 429 16.14 29.07 -7.57
C SER A 429 16.93 27.92 -8.23
N GLU A 430 18.04 28.23 -8.91
CA GLU A 430 18.95 27.20 -9.45
C GLU A 430 19.42 26.22 -8.37
N GLU A 431 19.77 26.74 -7.19
CA GLU A 431 20.23 25.93 -6.06
C GLU A 431 19.12 24.97 -5.59
N SER A 432 17.89 25.46 -5.44
CA SER A 432 16.74 24.64 -5.03
C SER A 432 16.35 23.60 -6.08
N LEU A 433 16.48 23.93 -7.37
CA LEU A 433 16.22 23.00 -8.46
C LEU A 433 17.29 21.90 -8.53
N SER A 434 18.57 22.27 -8.41
CA SER A 434 19.68 21.31 -8.28
C SER A 434 19.49 20.41 -7.06
N ARG A 435 19.07 21.00 -5.94
CA ARG A 435 18.75 20.26 -4.71
C ARG A 435 17.63 19.25 -4.93
N LYS A 436 16.58 19.58 -5.68
CA LYS A 436 15.49 18.63 -6.02
C LYS A 436 16.04 17.43 -6.81
N VAL A 437 16.93 17.65 -7.78
CA VAL A 437 17.60 16.58 -8.54
C VAL A 437 18.40 15.66 -7.60
N ASP A 438 19.28 16.23 -6.77
CA ASP A 438 20.10 15.47 -5.82
C ASP A 438 19.25 14.58 -4.90
N LEU A 439 18.18 15.15 -4.34
CA LEU A 439 17.25 14.43 -3.48
C LEU A 439 16.61 13.24 -4.19
N CYS A 440 16.16 13.42 -5.44
CA CYS A 440 15.54 12.35 -6.22
C CYS A 440 16.55 11.25 -6.54
N GLU A 441 17.76 11.60 -6.98
CA GLU A 441 18.80 10.61 -7.29
C GLU A 441 19.24 9.80 -6.06
N GLU A 442 19.45 10.46 -4.92
CA GLU A 442 19.75 9.81 -3.65
C GLU A 442 18.64 8.84 -3.26
N LEU A 443 17.37 9.27 -3.30
CA LEU A 443 16.24 8.43 -2.93
C LEU A 443 16.02 7.29 -3.93
N LEU A 444 16.28 7.47 -5.22
CA LEU A 444 16.17 6.42 -6.24
C LEU A 444 17.17 5.29 -6.00
N LYS A 445 18.40 5.60 -5.56
CA LYS A 445 19.39 4.59 -5.16
C LYS A 445 18.85 3.69 -4.04
N LEU A 446 18.20 4.29 -3.04
CA LEU A 446 17.59 3.57 -1.91
C LEU A 446 16.30 2.86 -2.31
N ALA A 447 15.49 3.45 -3.17
CA ALA A 447 14.26 2.86 -3.70
C ALA A 447 14.58 1.55 -4.43
N ASN A 448 15.67 1.49 -5.21
CA ASN A 448 16.12 0.29 -5.91
C ASN A 448 16.49 -0.87 -4.96
N ILE A 449 16.90 -0.58 -3.73
CA ILE A 449 17.26 -1.58 -2.71
C ILE A 449 16.02 -2.03 -1.94
N PHE A 450 15.17 -1.10 -1.50
CA PHE A 450 14.05 -1.39 -0.60
C PHE A 450 12.81 -1.92 -1.29
N ASP A 451 12.51 -1.43 -2.49
CA ASP A 451 11.26 -1.77 -3.18
C ASP A 451 11.58 -2.16 -4.63
N GLY A 452 12.26 -1.28 -5.37
CA GLY A 452 12.85 -1.57 -6.67
C GLY A 452 11.83 -1.95 -7.74
N GLY A 453 12.35 -2.22 -8.95
CA GLY A 453 11.54 -2.60 -10.09
C GLY A 453 10.42 -1.60 -10.39
N TRP A 454 9.28 -2.07 -10.88
CA TRP A 454 8.11 -1.24 -11.15
C TRP A 454 7.29 -0.97 -9.89
N SER A 455 7.89 -0.38 -8.86
CA SER A 455 7.16 0.10 -7.68
C SER A 455 6.62 1.53 -7.88
N ILE A 456 5.50 1.84 -7.23
CA ILE A 456 4.91 3.20 -7.26
C ILE A 456 5.88 4.21 -6.62
N PHE A 457 6.55 3.82 -5.53
CA PHE A 457 7.53 4.68 -4.86
C PHE A 457 8.66 5.10 -5.81
N ARG A 458 9.24 4.16 -6.57
CA ARG A 458 10.24 4.47 -7.60
C ARG A 458 9.64 5.35 -8.71
N GLY A 459 8.46 4.99 -9.20
CA GLY A 459 7.81 5.73 -10.28
C GLY A 459 7.56 7.20 -9.94
N ASN A 460 7.13 7.51 -8.71
CA ASN A 460 6.92 8.89 -8.27
C ASN A 460 8.24 9.69 -8.24
N LEU A 461 9.31 9.09 -7.71
CA LEU A 461 10.63 9.73 -7.70
C LEU A 461 11.19 9.98 -9.10
N LEU A 462 10.91 9.08 -10.05
CA LEU A 462 11.31 9.28 -11.45
C LEU A 462 10.54 10.44 -12.08
N ILE A 463 9.25 10.60 -11.77
CA ILE A 463 8.44 11.74 -12.23
C ILE A 463 9.01 13.05 -11.69
N ASP A 464 9.29 13.11 -10.38
CA ASP A 464 9.87 14.31 -9.75
C ASP A 464 11.24 14.67 -10.37
N LEU A 465 12.05 13.66 -10.69
CA LEU A 465 13.36 13.84 -11.33
C LEU A 465 13.24 14.30 -12.78
N GLU A 466 12.38 13.67 -13.58
CA GLU A 466 12.12 14.05 -14.97
C GLU A 466 11.63 15.50 -15.04
N GLU A 467 10.72 15.88 -14.16
CA GLU A 467 10.25 17.27 -14.05
C GLU A 467 11.37 18.26 -13.74
N ALA A 468 12.24 17.92 -12.78
CA ALA A 468 13.37 18.76 -12.42
C ALA A 468 14.40 18.89 -13.56
N LEU A 469 14.70 17.80 -14.27
CA LEU A 469 15.66 17.80 -15.38
C LEU A 469 15.16 18.59 -16.59
N VAL A 470 13.87 18.49 -16.94
CA VAL A 470 13.30 19.33 -18.01
C VAL A 470 13.35 20.80 -17.62
N ALA A 471 13.01 21.14 -16.38
CA ALA A 471 13.12 22.51 -15.90
C ALA A 471 14.57 23.02 -15.94
N GLN A 472 15.56 22.21 -15.55
CA GLN A 472 16.97 22.59 -15.65
C GLN A 472 17.38 22.81 -17.11
N ALA A 473 16.99 21.92 -18.04
CA ALA A 473 17.32 22.04 -19.45
C ALA A 473 16.84 23.38 -20.05
N LEU A 474 15.61 23.80 -19.72
CA LEU A 474 15.04 25.07 -20.16
C LEU A 474 15.75 26.31 -19.57
N ARG A 475 16.58 26.15 -18.54
CA ARG A 475 17.35 27.25 -17.92
C ARG A 475 18.80 27.32 -18.41
N VAL A 476 19.30 26.28 -19.06
CA VAL A 476 20.66 26.18 -19.60
C VAL A 476 20.67 26.11 -21.14
N GLU A 477 19.68 26.72 -21.79
CA GLU A 477 19.58 26.73 -23.27
C GLU A 477 20.81 27.34 -23.95
N GLU A 478 21.54 28.21 -23.26
CA GLU A 478 22.81 28.81 -23.72
C GLU A 478 24.00 27.83 -23.68
N ASP A 479 23.87 26.67 -23.03
CA ASP A 479 24.82 25.55 -23.10
C ASP A 479 24.15 24.37 -23.84
N PRO A 480 24.32 24.27 -25.17
CA PRO A 480 23.65 23.24 -25.95
C PRO A 480 24.03 21.82 -25.58
N VAL A 481 25.22 21.61 -25.00
CA VAL A 481 25.70 20.29 -24.61
C VAL A 481 24.98 19.85 -23.33
N GLU A 482 24.96 20.72 -22.32
CA GLU A 482 24.27 20.42 -21.06
C GLU A 482 22.76 20.29 -21.26
N CYS A 483 22.15 21.17 -22.05
CA CYS A 483 20.73 21.11 -22.37
C CYS A 483 20.36 19.78 -23.06
N ALA A 484 21.11 19.38 -24.10
CA ALA A 484 20.89 18.11 -24.79
C ALA A 484 21.01 16.89 -23.87
N GLU A 485 21.99 16.90 -22.96
CA GLU A 485 22.19 15.80 -22.01
C GLU A 485 20.99 15.66 -21.06
N LYS A 486 20.51 16.77 -20.49
CA LYS A 486 19.36 16.75 -19.57
C LYS A 486 18.07 16.33 -20.28
N LEU A 487 17.80 16.83 -21.48
CA LEU A 487 16.61 16.42 -22.26
C LEU A 487 16.65 14.95 -22.65
N LYS A 488 17.83 14.43 -22.99
CA LYS A 488 18.02 13.00 -23.25
C LYS A 488 17.74 12.16 -22.00
N GLN A 489 18.29 12.54 -20.84
CA GLN A 489 18.02 11.86 -19.58
C GLN A 489 16.53 11.89 -19.23
N ALA A 490 15.87 13.04 -19.37
CA ALA A 490 14.42 13.17 -19.15
C ALA A 490 13.59 12.25 -20.07
N SER A 491 13.98 12.12 -21.34
CA SER A 491 13.33 11.21 -22.30
C SER A 491 13.46 9.74 -21.88
N GLU A 492 14.65 9.30 -21.47
CA GLU A 492 14.88 7.95 -20.98
C GLU A 492 14.07 7.65 -19.72
N LEU A 493 14.01 8.61 -18.78
CA LEU A 493 13.19 8.51 -17.58
C LEU A 493 11.71 8.39 -17.91
N LEU A 494 11.19 9.20 -18.84
CA LEU A 494 9.77 9.17 -19.21
C LEU A 494 9.34 7.83 -19.82
N VAL A 495 10.22 7.15 -20.55
CA VAL A 495 9.99 5.77 -21.03
C VAL A 495 9.90 4.79 -19.86
N GLU A 496 10.78 4.90 -18.86
CA GLU A 496 10.72 4.05 -17.67
C GLU A 496 9.45 4.33 -16.86
N ILE A 497 9.13 5.60 -16.62
CA ILE A 497 7.91 6.05 -15.93
C ILE A 497 6.68 5.48 -16.64
N GLY A 498 6.60 5.57 -17.96
CA GLY A 498 5.51 5.01 -18.76
C GLY A 498 5.34 3.51 -18.53
N ASN A 499 6.43 2.75 -18.42
CA ASN A 499 6.38 1.32 -18.12
C ASN A 499 5.84 1.03 -16.71
N ILE A 500 6.23 1.82 -15.71
CA ILE A 500 5.78 1.66 -14.32
C ILE A 500 4.31 2.09 -14.17
N MET A 501 3.96 3.25 -14.73
CA MET A 501 2.70 3.95 -14.44
C MET A 501 1.59 3.69 -15.45
N LYS A 502 1.82 2.99 -16.57
CA LYS A 502 0.76 2.62 -17.55
C LYS A 502 -0.43 1.87 -16.95
N HIS A 503 -0.23 1.22 -15.80
CA HIS A 503 -1.30 0.52 -15.10
C HIS A 503 -2.05 1.41 -14.11
N GLU A 504 -1.71 2.69 -13.95
CA GLU A 504 -2.38 3.62 -13.04
C GLU A 504 -3.27 4.60 -13.84
N PRO A 505 -4.61 4.43 -13.85
CA PRO A 505 -5.51 5.27 -14.64
C PRO A 505 -5.44 6.75 -14.26
N GLU A 506 -5.18 7.03 -12.99
CA GLU A 506 -5.05 8.39 -12.46
C GLU A 506 -3.75 9.08 -12.87
N MET A 507 -2.75 8.33 -13.34
CA MET A 507 -1.50 8.88 -13.85
C MET A 507 -1.52 9.15 -15.36
N GLN A 508 -2.48 8.59 -16.12
CA GLN A 508 -2.44 8.67 -17.59
C GLN A 508 -2.49 10.10 -18.12
N GLN A 509 -3.28 10.97 -17.49
CA GLN A 509 -3.34 12.38 -17.85
C GLN A 509 -1.99 13.08 -17.59
N LEU A 510 -1.43 12.88 -16.40
CA LEU A 510 -0.12 13.44 -16.04
C LEU A 510 0.96 12.99 -17.04
N LEU A 511 1.01 11.70 -17.40
CA LEU A 511 2.00 11.20 -18.35
C LEU A 511 1.87 11.85 -19.74
N ALA A 512 0.65 12.08 -20.21
CA ALA A 512 0.41 12.78 -21.47
C ALA A 512 0.88 14.24 -21.40
N GLU A 513 0.57 14.95 -20.31
CA GLU A 513 1.01 16.33 -20.07
C GLU A 513 2.54 16.43 -20.00
N ARG A 514 3.19 15.51 -19.28
CA ARG A 514 4.66 15.44 -19.20
C ARG A 514 5.30 15.18 -20.57
N GLN A 515 4.74 14.27 -21.36
CA GLN A 515 5.22 14.01 -22.72
C GLN A 515 5.11 15.24 -23.62
N GLU A 516 4.01 16.00 -23.52
CA GLU A 516 3.83 17.25 -24.28
C GLU A 516 4.82 18.34 -23.84
N ILE A 517 5.08 18.46 -22.54
CA ILE A 517 6.10 19.40 -22.01
C ILE A 517 7.49 19.03 -22.55
N LEU A 518 7.86 17.75 -22.50
CA LEU A 518 9.16 17.29 -23.00
C LEU A 518 9.31 17.51 -24.51
N ASN A 519 8.26 17.22 -25.30
CA ASN A 519 8.29 17.44 -26.75
C ASN A 519 8.51 18.92 -27.08
N ARG A 520 7.82 19.83 -26.40
CA ARG A 520 8.02 21.27 -26.58
C ARG A 520 9.43 21.73 -26.20
N ALA A 521 10.02 21.15 -25.16
CA ALA A 521 11.39 21.45 -24.77
C ALA A 521 12.39 20.96 -25.82
N LEU A 522 12.16 19.78 -26.42
CA LEU A 522 12.97 19.24 -27.53
C LEU A 522 12.84 20.11 -28.79
N GLU A 523 11.63 20.49 -29.18
CA GLU A 523 11.38 21.37 -30.34
C GLU A 523 12.11 22.71 -30.17
N ARG A 524 12.00 23.35 -29.00
CA ARG A 524 12.70 24.60 -28.69
C ARG A 524 14.21 24.45 -28.77
N PHE A 525 14.75 23.33 -28.29
CA PHE A 525 16.18 23.05 -28.37
C PHE A 525 16.66 22.90 -29.83
N GLU A 526 15.87 22.25 -30.69
CA GLU A 526 16.15 22.14 -32.12
C GLU A 526 16.14 23.51 -32.81
N GLU A 527 15.17 24.38 -32.51
CA GLU A 527 15.09 25.74 -33.05
C GLU A 527 16.31 26.60 -32.69
N VAL A 528 16.79 26.53 -31.44
CA VAL A 528 17.99 27.26 -30.98
C VAL A 528 19.23 26.77 -31.71
N LYS A 529 19.36 25.44 -31.88
CA LYS A 529 20.49 24.83 -32.58
C LYS A 529 20.54 25.15 -34.08
N GLU A 530 19.40 25.38 -34.73
CA GLU A 530 19.35 25.79 -36.14
C GLU A 530 19.71 27.28 -36.35
N CYS A 531 19.71 28.08 -35.28
CA CYS A 531 20.00 29.52 -35.31
C CYS A 531 21.48 29.85 -34.99
N GLU A 532 22.27 28.89 -34.49
CA GLU A 532 23.74 28.95 -34.31
C GLU A 532 24.48 28.36 -35.53
#